data_AF-A0A257S6I6-F1
#
_entry.id   AF-A0A257S6I6-F1
#
_cell.length_a   1.000
_cell.length_b   1.000
_cell.length_c   1.000
_cell.angle_alpha   90.00
_cell.angle_beta   90.00
_cell.angle_gamma   90.00
#
_symmetry.space_group_name_H-M   'P 1'
#
loop_
_entity.id
_entity.type
_entity.pdbx_description
1 polymer ?
#
loop_
_entity_poly.entity_id
_entity_poly.type
_entity_poly.pdbx_seq_one_letter_code
_entity_poly.pdbx_strand_id
1 'polypeptide(L)'
;MILTILGAFQLAAAQPVPAPAIYNGRAGQTSVHLPATDTTITVDGYLDEPVWRRAAMLTGFSEYQPVDQRPAPDSTEVLVWYSRDAIYFGIKAFEPHGAVRATLAERDNVSSDDNVEVLLDTYDQRTRAFVFIVNPLGVQADGIKNEMGGFVPGSNIMPGQNDLSPDFIWQSKGRVTRWGYEVEIRIPFSTLRYPTTAVQTWGIQIQRNVQHNGYQETWTEAHKASASFISQEGQLVGLTDMHHGQVVQLNPELTNTVTGSPCCNTALDGWQYASKPQLGGNVRWAMGSNFVLNGTVKPDFSQVEADATQIAADERFALFYPEKRPFFVEGADQFNVPNTLVYTRTIVQPTAAVKLTGQVGRTDVAVLSALDARSTTPNGQSPLVDIVRLNRAFGRQSTVGVLYSDRVGGGRANRVVDGDVHYVLDPRTYAQFQAVMSSTTQNGTTQNAPMWEAVLDGTGRGFGFHYNVL
;
A
#
# COMPACT_ATOMS: atom_id res chain seq x y z
N MET A 1 54.24 40.30 44.01
CA MET A 1 53.24 40.40 42.94
C MET A 1 53.70 39.51 41.79
N ILE A 2 53.13 38.32 41.66
CA ILE A 2 52.92 37.54 40.42
C ILE A 2 51.91 36.45 40.82
N LEU A 3 50.82 36.39 40.07
CA LEU A 3 49.53 35.78 40.39
C LEU A 3 49.52 34.32 39.89
N THR A 4 49.17 33.37 40.76
CA THR A 4 48.95 31.96 40.40
C THR A 4 47.52 31.80 39.89
N ILE A 5 47.36 31.47 38.60
CA ILE A 5 46.06 31.19 37.99
C ILE A 5 45.73 29.71 38.25
N LEU A 6 44.78 29.44 39.15
CA LEU A 6 44.10 28.15 39.23
C LEU A 6 43.02 28.09 38.14
N GLY A 7 43.20 27.22 37.16
CA GLY A 7 42.16 26.88 36.19
C GLY A 7 41.12 25.98 36.83
N ALA A 8 39.89 26.48 36.98
CA ALA A 8 38.74 25.69 37.39
C ALA A 8 38.26 24.85 36.20
N PHE A 9 38.48 23.53 36.25
CA PHE A 9 37.78 22.58 35.40
C PHE A 9 36.33 22.48 35.89
N GLN A 10 35.41 23.18 35.24
CA GLN A 10 33.98 22.89 35.37
C GLN A 10 33.71 21.56 34.66
N LEU A 11 33.51 20.48 35.45
CA LEU A 11 32.81 19.30 34.97
C LEU A 11 31.39 19.75 34.57
N ALA A 12 31.13 19.81 33.27
CA ALA A 12 29.78 19.91 32.76
C ALA A 12 29.03 18.64 33.19
N ALA A 13 28.18 18.76 34.21
CA ALA A 13 27.26 17.70 34.59
C ALA A 13 26.40 17.38 33.35
N ALA A 14 26.47 16.14 32.87
CA ALA A 14 25.60 15.67 31.81
C ALA A 14 24.15 15.89 32.27
N GLN A 15 23.37 16.67 31.52
CA GLN A 15 21.96 16.84 31.83
C GLN A 15 21.28 15.46 31.78
N PRO A 16 20.41 15.14 32.75
CA PRO A 16 19.71 13.86 32.74
C PRO A 16 18.92 13.76 31.44
N VAL A 17 19.22 12.71 30.66
CA VAL A 17 18.45 12.39 29.45
C VAL A 17 17.01 12.14 29.91
N PRO A 18 16.01 12.90 29.42
CA PRO A 18 14.63 12.67 29.80
C PRO A 18 14.25 11.24 29.44
N ALA A 19 13.57 10.56 30.37
CA ALA A 19 13.08 9.21 30.15
C ALA A 19 12.16 9.17 28.92
N PRO A 20 12.14 8.06 28.14
CA PRO A 20 11.27 7.92 26.99
C PRO A 20 9.81 8.06 27.41
N ALA A 21 9.02 8.77 26.60
CA ALA A 21 7.58 8.86 26.81
C ALA A 21 6.95 7.49 26.51
N ILE A 22 6.26 6.92 27.50
CA ILE A 22 5.66 5.57 27.40
C ILE A 22 4.17 5.70 27.11
N TYR A 23 3.70 4.97 26.11
CA TYR A 23 2.32 4.94 25.65
C TYR A 23 1.78 3.51 25.71
N ASN A 24 0.98 3.22 26.72
CA ASN A 24 0.37 1.92 26.93
C ASN A 24 -0.98 1.80 26.22
N GLY A 25 -1.06 0.94 25.20
CA GLY A 25 -2.24 0.75 24.35
C GLY A 25 -3.46 0.28 25.14
N ARG A 26 -3.29 -0.70 26.03
CA ARG A 26 -4.34 -1.20 26.94
C ARG A 26 -4.80 -0.19 27.99
N ALA A 27 -3.98 0.80 28.32
CA ALA A 27 -4.38 1.92 29.17
C ALA A 27 -5.08 3.05 28.39
N GLY A 28 -5.34 2.86 27.09
CA GLY A 28 -5.96 3.87 26.22
C GLY A 28 -5.03 5.03 25.86
N GLN A 29 -3.71 4.91 26.08
CA GLN A 29 -2.73 5.94 25.74
C GLN A 29 -2.34 5.84 24.26
N THR A 30 -3.34 5.96 23.38
CA THR A 30 -3.19 5.70 21.94
C THR A 30 -2.95 6.96 21.10
N SER A 31 -2.86 8.14 21.73
CA SER A 31 -2.43 9.39 21.08
C SER A 31 -0.99 9.70 21.47
N VAL A 32 -0.08 9.60 20.51
CA VAL A 32 1.37 9.56 20.71
C VAL A 32 1.99 10.82 20.13
N HIS A 33 2.70 11.57 20.97
CA HIS A 33 3.56 12.65 20.50
C HIS A 33 4.95 12.08 20.22
N LEU A 34 5.37 12.12 18.96
CA LEU A 34 6.69 11.66 18.60
C LEU A 34 7.74 12.75 18.85
N PRO A 35 8.90 12.39 19.42
CA PRO A 35 10.04 13.29 19.47
C PRO A 35 10.59 13.51 18.06
N ALA A 36 10.76 14.78 17.69
CA ALA A 36 11.46 15.19 16.49
C ALA A 36 12.95 15.34 16.78
N THR A 37 13.82 14.70 16.00
CA THR A 37 15.28 14.87 16.11
C THR A 37 15.90 14.91 14.72
N ASP A 38 16.73 15.93 14.47
CA ASP A 38 17.45 16.08 13.20
C ASP A 38 18.73 15.23 13.21
N THR A 39 18.55 13.90 13.21
CA THR A 39 19.61 12.91 13.12
C THR A 39 19.17 11.79 12.18
N THR A 40 20.15 11.09 11.62
CA THR A 40 19.92 9.81 10.96
C THR A 40 20.64 8.70 11.73
N ILE A 41 20.22 7.47 11.53
CA ILE A 41 20.82 6.26 12.11
C ILE A 41 21.25 5.33 10.98
N THR A 42 22.17 4.43 11.27
CA THR A 42 22.51 3.36 10.32
C THR A 42 21.60 2.19 10.63
N VAL A 43 20.76 1.80 9.69
CA VAL A 43 19.84 0.67 9.88
C VAL A 43 20.64 -0.64 9.84
N ASP A 44 21.13 -1.09 10.99
CA ASP A 44 22.02 -2.23 11.14
C ASP A 44 21.46 -3.34 12.06
N GLY A 45 20.29 -3.09 12.67
CA GLY A 45 19.56 -4.01 13.53
C GLY A 45 19.92 -3.85 15.02
N TYR A 46 20.68 -2.83 15.40
CA TYR A 46 21.05 -2.55 16.78
C TYR A 46 20.39 -1.26 17.28
N LEU A 47 19.52 -1.37 18.29
CA LEU A 47 18.86 -0.22 18.91
C LEU A 47 19.75 0.49 19.95
N ASP A 48 21.01 0.80 19.60
CA ASP A 48 22.01 1.29 20.54
C ASP A 48 22.32 2.80 20.43
N GLU A 49 21.90 3.45 19.34
CA GLU A 49 22.12 4.87 19.18
C GLU A 49 21.39 5.70 20.25
N PRO A 50 21.97 6.85 20.66
CA PRO A 50 21.39 7.69 21.71
C PRO A 50 19.96 8.19 21.42
N VAL A 51 19.54 8.25 20.15
CA VAL A 51 18.19 8.70 19.78
C VAL A 51 17.11 7.70 20.23
N TRP A 52 17.39 6.41 20.21
CA TRP A 52 16.45 5.37 20.65
C TRP A 52 16.06 5.52 22.12
N ARG A 53 16.95 6.03 22.97
CA ARG A 53 16.66 6.28 24.39
C ARG A 53 15.66 7.41 24.63
N ARG A 54 15.45 8.26 23.63
CA ARG A 54 14.52 9.41 23.67
C ARG A 54 13.24 9.16 22.88
N ALA A 55 13.17 8.08 22.11
CA ALA A 55 12.02 7.72 21.29
C ALA A 55 10.76 7.51 22.14
N ALA A 56 9.58 7.74 21.56
CA ALA A 56 8.33 7.34 22.18
C ALA A 56 8.25 5.81 22.21
N MET A 57 7.87 5.23 23.34
CA MET A 57 7.80 3.78 23.52
C MET A 57 6.35 3.31 23.63
N LEU A 58 5.91 2.56 22.63
CA LEU A 58 4.60 1.92 22.56
C LEU A 58 4.68 0.57 23.28
N THR A 59 3.80 0.37 24.26
CA THR A 59 3.74 -0.83 25.11
C THR A 59 2.29 -1.26 25.35
N GLY A 60 2.10 -2.35 26.09
CA GLY A 60 0.77 -2.78 26.52
C GLY A 60 -0.09 -3.24 25.36
N PHE A 61 0.42 -4.20 24.58
CA PHE A 61 -0.27 -4.83 23.47
C PHE A 61 -1.40 -5.74 23.96
N SER A 62 -2.40 -5.93 23.11
CA SER A 62 -3.54 -6.83 23.32
C SER A 62 -3.51 -7.98 22.32
N GLU A 63 -3.97 -9.16 22.73
CA GLU A 63 -4.31 -10.23 21.79
C GLU A 63 -5.48 -9.78 20.92
N TYR A 64 -5.42 -10.08 19.62
CA TYR A 64 -6.46 -9.87 18.62
C TYR A 64 -7.00 -11.21 18.12
N GLN A 65 -6.09 -12.13 17.76
CA GLN A 65 -6.40 -13.51 17.37
C GLN A 65 -5.66 -14.46 18.32
N PRO A 66 -6.30 -15.51 18.86
CA PRO A 66 -7.67 -15.96 18.61
C PRO A 66 -8.77 -15.17 19.32
N VAL A 67 -8.50 -14.58 20.49
CA VAL A 67 -9.48 -13.88 21.32
C VAL A 67 -9.02 -12.44 21.59
N ASP A 68 -9.86 -11.48 21.21
CA ASP A 68 -9.58 -10.07 21.45
C ASP A 68 -9.73 -9.68 22.94
N GLN A 69 -9.29 -8.48 23.30
CA GLN A 69 -9.43 -7.85 24.63
C GLN A 69 -8.55 -8.43 25.76
N ARG A 70 -7.67 -9.39 25.45
CA ARG A 70 -6.74 -9.95 26.43
C ARG A 70 -5.38 -9.26 26.36
N PRO A 71 -4.61 -9.21 27.46
CA PRO A 71 -3.19 -8.87 27.35
C PRO A 71 -2.50 -9.82 26.37
N ALA A 72 -1.66 -9.27 25.49
CA ALA A 72 -0.74 -10.05 24.69
C ALA A 72 0.13 -10.94 25.61
N PRO A 73 0.23 -12.26 25.36
CA PRO A 73 1.12 -13.13 26.13
C PRO A 73 2.59 -12.78 25.88
N ASP A 74 2.91 -12.35 24.65
CA ASP A 74 4.25 -11.97 24.26
C ASP A 74 4.42 -10.45 24.40
N SER A 75 5.41 -10.02 25.19
CA SER A 75 5.67 -8.60 25.35
C SER A 75 6.26 -8.05 24.05
N THR A 76 5.77 -6.89 23.60
CA THR A 76 6.31 -6.15 22.45
C THR A 76 6.48 -4.69 22.86
N GLU A 77 7.67 -4.13 22.58
CA GLU A 77 7.96 -2.71 22.72
C GLU A 77 8.31 -2.14 21.35
N VAL A 78 7.66 -1.03 20.98
CA VAL A 78 7.97 -0.32 19.73
C VAL A 78 8.40 1.09 20.04
N LEU A 79 9.61 1.43 19.64
CA LEU A 79 10.23 2.74 19.77
C LEU A 79 9.97 3.51 18.48
N VAL A 80 9.44 4.73 18.60
CA VAL A 80 9.10 5.55 17.43
C VAL A 80 9.62 6.98 17.61
N TRP A 81 10.26 7.49 16.58
CA TRP A 81 10.69 8.88 16.49
C TRP A 81 10.75 9.29 15.02
N TYR A 82 10.88 10.58 14.75
CA TYR A 82 11.03 11.04 13.38
C TYR A 82 12.08 12.16 13.25
N SER A 83 12.66 12.22 12.06
CA SER A 83 13.54 13.28 11.60
C SER A 83 12.83 14.14 10.57
N ARG A 84 13.52 15.11 9.95
CA ARG A 84 12.95 15.88 8.84
C ARG A 84 12.62 15.02 7.62
N ASP A 85 13.34 13.93 7.36
CA ASP A 85 13.27 13.20 6.09
C ASP A 85 12.64 11.79 6.20
N ALA A 86 12.49 11.28 7.41
CA ALA A 86 12.02 9.91 7.65
C ALA A 86 11.45 9.73 9.05
N ILE A 87 10.55 8.76 9.18
CA ILE A 87 10.09 8.17 10.44
C ILE A 87 10.80 6.85 10.69
N TYR A 88 11.11 6.56 11.95
CA TYR A 88 11.89 5.41 12.37
C TYR A 88 11.13 4.58 13.39
N PHE A 89 11.22 3.25 13.24
CA PHE A 89 10.66 2.29 14.18
C PHE A 89 11.74 1.34 14.66
N GLY A 90 11.84 1.17 15.97
CA GLY A 90 12.70 0.20 16.63
C GLY A 90 11.83 -0.79 17.37
N ILE A 91 11.87 -2.05 16.97
CA ILE A 91 10.98 -3.09 17.49
C ILE A 91 11.79 -3.99 18.41
N LYS A 92 11.27 -4.24 19.61
CA LYS A 92 11.74 -5.28 20.53
C LYS A 92 10.60 -6.23 20.79
N ALA A 93 10.66 -7.40 20.17
CA ALA A 93 9.65 -8.43 20.31
C ALA A 93 10.22 -9.54 21.19
N PHE A 94 9.64 -9.71 22.38
CA PHE A 94 10.07 -10.72 23.33
C PHE A 94 9.40 -12.05 23.01
N GLU A 95 10.16 -13.13 23.06
CA GLU A 95 9.73 -14.49 22.74
C GLU A 95 10.06 -15.42 23.94
N PRO A 96 9.32 -15.30 25.06
CA PRO A 96 9.56 -16.11 26.27
C PRO A 96 9.30 -17.61 26.04
N HIS A 97 8.58 -17.98 24.98
CA HIS A 97 8.09 -19.33 24.73
C HIS A 97 9.05 -20.22 23.91
N GLY A 98 10.17 -19.67 23.42
CA GLY A 98 11.23 -20.49 22.82
C GLY A 98 11.97 -19.82 21.67
N ALA A 99 12.12 -20.56 20.57
CA ALA A 99 12.87 -20.11 19.41
C ALA A 99 12.01 -19.23 18.50
N VAL A 100 12.55 -18.05 18.16
CA VAL A 100 11.98 -17.17 17.14
C VAL A 100 11.98 -17.88 15.79
N ARG A 101 10.83 -17.88 15.11
CA ARG A 101 10.71 -18.43 13.77
C ARG A 101 11.06 -17.37 12.74
N ALA A 102 12.19 -17.56 12.06
CA ALA A 102 12.65 -16.62 11.05
C ALA A 102 13.40 -17.33 9.93
N THR A 103 13.14 -16.92 8.69
CA THR A 103 13.83 -17.39 7.50
C THR A 103 14.35 -16.21 6.66
N LEU A 104 15.37 -16.45 5.85
CA LEU A 104 15.76 -15.50 4.82
C LEU A 104 14.86 -15.71 3.60
N ALA A 105 13.65 -15.19 3.68
CA ALA A 105 12.65 -15.28 2.63
C ALA A 105 12.88 -14.22 1.52
N GLU A 106 12.19 -14.43 0.39
CA GLU A 106 12.00 -13.37 -0.61
C GLU A 106 11.12 -12.26 -0.05
N ARG A 107 11.22 -11.05 -0.63
CA ARG A 107 10.32 -9.94 -0.29
C ARG A 107 8.87 -10.37 -0.45
N ASP A 108 7.98 -9.88 0.40
CA ASP A 108 6.55 -10.20 0.42
C ASP A 108 6.19 -11.63 0.83
N ASN A 109 7.18 -12.48 1.11
CA ASN A 109 6.99 -13.88 1.53
C ASN A 109 7.36 -14.13 3.01
N VAL A 110 6.95 -13.22 3.89
CA VAL A 110 7.28 -13.26 5.34
C VAL A 110 6.17 -13.85 6.21
N SER A 111 5.05 -14.26 5.62
CA SER A 111 3.84 -14.71 6.35
C SER A 111 4.02 -16.01 7.14
N SER A 112 5.03 -16.82 6.78
CA SER A 112 5.39 -18.07 7.46
C SER A 112 6.38 -17.89 8.61
N ASP A 113 6.82 -16.65 8.88
CA ASP A 113 7.75 -16.29 9.95
C ASP A 113 7.05 -15.43 11.01
N ASP A 114 7.65 -15.34 12.19
CA ASP A 114 7.29 -14.27 13.11
C ASP A 114 7.48 -12.94 12.37
N ASN A 115 6.56 -12.00 12.53
CA ASN A 115 6.70 -10.71 11.87
C ASN A 115 5.93 -9.61 12.61
N VAL A 116 6.36 -8.38 12.36
CA VAL A 116 5.68 -7.18 12.85
C VAL A 116 5.27 -6.33 11.66
N GLU A 117 4.01 -5.93 11.67
CA GLU A 117 3.36 -5.08 10.70
C GLU A 117 3.13 -3.70 11.31
N VAL A 118 3.64 -2.66 10.66
CA VAL A 118 3.41 -1.26 10.95
C VAL A 118 2.40 -0.73 9.95
N LEU A 119 1.23 -0.35 10.44
CA LEU A 119 0.19 0.29 9.64
C LEU A 119 0.22 1.80 9.88
N LEU A 120 0.23 2.58 8.79
CA LEU A 120 0.24 4.05 8.83
C LEU A 120 -0.86 4.62 7.93
N ASP A 121 -1.89 5.20 8.53
CA ASP A 121 -2.85 6.07 7.83
C ASP A 121 -2.38 7.53 7.90
N THR A 122 -1.63 7.97 6.90
CA THR A 122 -1.06 9.31 6.84
C THR A 122 -2.10 10.43 6.66
N TYR A 123 -3.34 10.09 6.33
CA TYR A 123 -4.42 11.06 6.14
C TYR A 123 -5.43 11.06 7.31
N ASP A 124 -5.33 10.09 8.24
CA ASP A 124 -6.24 9.86 9.39
C ASP A 124 -7.71 9.85 8.96
N GLN A 125 -7.99 9.17 7.84
CA GLN A 125 -9.33 9.00 7.27
C GLN A 125 -9.96 7.66 7.60
N ARG A 126 -9.22 6.75 8.24
CA ARG A 126 -9.65 5.43 8.71
C ARG A 126 -10.14 4.49 7.60
N THR A 127 -9.70 4.71 6.38
CA THR A 127 -10.15 3.95 5.20
C THR A 127 -9.01 3.18 4.54
N ARG A 128 -7.78 3.70 4.63
CA ARG A 128 -6.59 3.13 4.01
C ARG A 128 -5.36 3.38 4.86
N ALA A 129 -4.49 2.38 4.96
CA ALA A 129 -3.19 2.52 5.61
C ALA A 129 -2.08 1.94 4.71
N PHE A 130 -0.89 2.55 4.77
CA PHE A 130 0.34 1.90 4.32
C PHE A 130 0.67 0.74 5.26
N VAL A 131 1.21 -0.34 4.70
CA VAL A 131 1.59 -1.55 5.43
C VAL A 131 3.08 -1.77 5.23
N PHE A 132 3.82 -1.88 6.34
CA PHE A 132 5.24 -2.23 6.35
C PHE A 132 5.46 -3.39 7.30
N ILE A 133 5.83 -4.55 6.77
CA ILE A 133 5.99 -5.80 7.51
C ILE A 133 7.47 -6.19 7.50
N VAL A 134 7.98 -6.56 8.66
CA VAL A 134 9.34 -7.08 8.83
C VAL A 134 9.33 -8.40 9.56
N ASN A 135 10.13 -9.35 9.11
CA ASN A 135 10.47 -10.54 9.90
C ASN A 135 11.69 -10.26 10.81
N PRO A 136 12.05 -11.17 11.75
CA PRO A 136 13.18 -11.01 12.66
C PRO A 136 14.54 -10.83 12.01
N LEU A 137 14.71 -11.17 10.72
CA LEU A 137 15.96 -10.96 9.98
C LEU A 137 15.94 -9.64 9.17
N GLY A 138 14.84 -8.90 9.22
CA GLY A 138 14.63 -7.65 8.50
C GLY A 138 14.19 -7.83 7.05
N VAL A 139 13.73 -9.03 6.65
CA VAL A 139 13.10 -9.24 5.33
C VAL A 139 11.81 -8.41 5.28
N GLN A 140 11.62 -7.74 4.15
CA GLN A 140 10.55 -6.76 3.94
C GLN A 140 9.34 -7.41 3.28
N ALA A 141 8.16 -6.99 3.69
CA ALA A 141 6.95 -7.08 2.89
C ALA A 141 6.16 -5.79 3.07
N ASP A 142 5.45 -5.33 2.06
CA ASP A 142 4.82 -4.02 2.11
C ASP A 142 3.68 -3.86 1.13
N GLY A 143 2.86 -2.85 1.39
CA GLY A 143 1.65 -2.69 0.61
C GLY A 143 0.66 -1.70 1.18
N ILE A 144 -0.59 -1.93 0.85
CA ILE A 144 -1.72 -1.09 1.25
C ILE A 144 -2.78 -1.97 1.91
N LYS A 145 -3.37 -1.49 3.00
CA LYS A 145 -4.57 -2.09 3.58
C LYS A 145 -5.76 -1.17 3.33
N ASN A 146 -6.85 -1.71 2.81
CA ASN A 146 -8.09 -0.98 2.56
C ASN A 146 -9.24 -1.65 3.30
N GLU A 147 -10.02 -0.86 4.03
CA GLU A 147 -11.17 -1.34 4.80
C GLU A 147 -12.30 -1.89 3.93
N MET A 148 -12.51 -1.31 2.75
CA MET A 148 -13.50 -1.80 1.80
C MET A 148 -13.01 -3.05 1.04
N GLY A 149 -11.76 -3.46 1.27
CA GLY A 149 -11.07 -4.42 0.43
C GLY A 149 -10.81 -3.79 -0.93
N GLY A 150 -10.83 -4.61 -1.96
CA GLY A 150 -10.76 -4.12 -3.32
C GLY A 150 -10.32 -5.18 -4.29
N PHE A 151 -10.05 -4.75 -5.51
CA PHE A 151 -9.54 -5.60 -6.54
C PHE A 151 -8.14 -5.12 -6.90
N VAL A 152 -7.13 -5.91 -6.53
CA VAL A 152 -5.88 -5.84 -7.29
C VAL A 152 -6.22 -6.42 -8.64
N PRO A 153 -5.88 -5.81 -9.78
CA PRO A 153 -6.42 -6.29 -11.04
C PRO A 153 -6.10 -7.78 -11.21
N GLY A 154 -7.05 -8.70 -11.05
CA GLY A 154 -6.84 -10.16 -11.06
C GLY A 154 -6.87 -10.93 -9.74
N SER A 155 -7.05 -10.28 -8.60
CA SER A 155 -7.26 -10.92 -7.30
C SER A 155 -8.21 -10.09 -6.44
N ASN A 156 -9.21 -10.76 -5.85
CA ASN A 156 -10.07 -10.12 -4.86
C ASN A 156 -9.30 -10.02 -3.54
N ILE A 157 -9.24 -8.81 -2.98
CA ILE A 157 -8.75 -8.56 -1.63
C ILE A 157 -9.97 -8.36 -0.75
N MET A 158 -10.11 -9.23 0.25
CA MET A 158 -11.21 -9.14 1.19
C MET A 158 -11.10 -7.84 2.00
N PRO A 159 -12.22 -7.27 2.46
CA PRO A 159 -12.22 -6.17 3.42
C PRO A 159 -11.20 -6.38 4.55
N GLY A 160 -10.28 -5.43 4.70
CA GLY A 160 -9.24 -5.49 5.74
C GLY A 160 -8.09 -6.47 5.48
N GLN A 161 -7.92 -6.99 4.26
CA GLN A 161 -6.74 -7.75 3.86
C GLN A 161 -5.67 -6.83 3.25
N ASN A 162 -4.40 -7.21 3.40
CA ASN A 162 -3.26 -6.46 2.87
C ASN A 162 -3.09 -6.73 1.36
N ASP A 163 -2.96 -5.66 0.58
CA ASP A 163 -2.53 -5.63 -0.81
C ASP A 163 -1.02 -5.44 -0.87
N LEU A 164 -0.27 -6.53 -1.05
CA LEU A 164 1.18 -6.51 -1.17
C LEU A 164 1.66 -6.35 -2.63
N SER A 165 0.81 -5.83 -3.54
CA SER A 165 1.22 -5.57 -4.92
C SER A 165 2.15 -4.37 -5.08
N PRO A 166 2.00 -3.26 -4.33
CA PRO A 166 2.90 -2.11 -4.47
C PRO A 166 4.22 -2.30 -3.71
N ASP A 167 5.34 -2.04 -4.39
CA ASP A 167 6.67 -1.99 -3.78
C ASP A 167 7.09 -0.57 -3.39
N PHE A 168 7.30 -0.35 -2.10
CA PHE A 168 7.78 0.90 -1.51
C PHE A 168 9.29 0.86 -1.23
N ILE A 169 9.90 2.04 -1.23
CA ILE A 169 11.33 2.20 -0.94
C ILE A 169 11.51 2.54 0.54
N TRP A 170 12.04 1.59 1.31
CA TRP A 170 12.31 1.75 2.74
C TRP A 170 13.42 0.78 3.19
N GLN A 171 13.95 0.99 4.39
CA GLN A 171 15.09 0.21 4.90
C GLN A 171 14.69 -0.52 6.17
N SER A 172 15.16 -1.77 6.30
CA SER A 172 14.99 -2.56 7.51
C SER A 172 16.20 -3.44 7.76
N LYS A 173 16.47 -3.72 9.04
CA LYS A 173 17.45 -4.70 9.46
C LYS A 173 17.04 -5.32 10.78
N GLY A 174 17.00 -6.64 10.83
CA GLY A 174 16.61 -7.38 12.02
C GLY A 174 17.71 -8.31 12.51
N ARG A 175 17.65 -8.65 13.80
CA ARG A 175 18.49 -9.67 14.42
C ARG A 175 17.72 -10.44 15.49
N VAL A 176 17.96 -11.74 15.54
CA VAL A 176 17.51 -12.59 16.65
C VAL A 176 18.42 -12.35 17.85
N THR A 177 17.82 -12.27 19.04
CA THR A 177 18.50 -12.08 20.32
C THR A 177 18.24 -13.28 21.23
N ARG A 178 18.85 -13.29 22.42
CA ARG A 178 18.63 -14.35 23.42
C ARG A 178 17.22 -14.35 24.04
N TRP A 179 16.44 -13.29 23.83
CA TRP A 179 15.15 -13.07 24.49
C TRP A 179 14.00 -12.91 23.48
N GLY A 180 14.29 -12.98 22.18
CA GLY A 180 13.35 -12.67 21.10
C GLY A 180 14.11 -12.10 19.91
N TYR A 181 13.70 -10.94 19.41
CA TYR A 181 14.38 -10.27 18.29
C TYR A 181 14.24 -8.76 18.34
N GLU A 182 15.14 -8.09 17.62
CA GLU A 182 15.11 -6.65 17.40
C GLU A 182 15.06 -6.36 15.90
N VAL A 183 14.32 -5.32 15.51
CA VAL A 183 14.28 -4.83 14.14
C VAL A 183 14.33 -3.31 14.12
N GLU A 184 15.15 -2.77 13.23
CA GLU A 184 15.17 -1.36 12.88
C GLU A 184 14.50 -1.14 11.54
N ILE A 185 13.68 -0.08 11.46
CA ILE A 185 12.97 0.33 10.25
C ILE A 185 13.18 1.83 10.06
N ARG A 186 13.48 2.21 8.82
CA ARG A 186 13.48 3.60 8.35
C ARG A 186 12.56 3.74 7.15
N ILE A 187 11.54 4.57 7.27
CA ILE A 187 10.59 4.90 6.19
C ILE A 187 10.79 6.36 5.79
N PRO A 188 11.40 6.63 4.62
CA PRO A 188 11.53 7.98 4.09
C PRO A 188 10.17 8.62 3.82
N PHE A 189 10.03 9.90 4.12
CA PHE A 189 8.81 10.64 3.77
C PHE A 189 8.61 10.79 2.27
N SER A 190 9.67 10.68 1.46
CA SER A 190 9.60 10.61 0.00
C SER A 190 8.87 9.37 -0.54
N THR A 191 8.70 8.35 0.29
CA THR A 191 7.99 7.12 -0.03
C THR A 191 6.50 7.23 0.29
N LEU A 192 6.15 8.08 1.27
CA LEU A 192 4.81 8.22 1.80
C LEU A 192 4.06 9.37 1.13
N ARG A 193 2.79 9.16 0.86
CA ARG A 193 1.87 10.25 0.50
C ARG A 193 1.21 10.75 1.77
N TYR A 194 1.15 12.07 1.99
CA TYR A 194 0.56 12.67 3.18
C TYR A 194 0.04 14.10 2.89
N PRO A 195 -0.86 14.65 3.72
CA PRO A 195 -1.41 16.00 3.53
C PRO A 195 -0.32 17.07 3.43
N THR A 196 -0.65 18.25 2.90
CA THR A 196 0.28 19.40 2.87
C THR A 196 0.10 20.34 4.09
N THR A 197 -0.58 19.88 5.15
CA THR A 197 -0.82 20.70 6.35
C THR A 197 0.47 20.85 7.17
N ALA A 198 0.61 21.98 7.88
CA ALA A 198 1.82 22.26 8.66
C ALA A 198 1.97 21.33 9.88
N VAL A 199 0.85 20.99 10.50
CA VAL A 199 0.76 20.02 11.60
C VAL A 199 -0.04 18.83 11.11
N GLN A 200 0.46 17.64 11.39
CA GLN A 200 -0.02 16.39 10.84
C GLN A 200 -0.42 15.47 11.99
N THR A 201 -1.51 14.74 11.75
CA THR A 201 -1.97 13.65 12.60
C THR A 201 -2.10 12.43 11.70
N TRP A 202 -1.38 11.36 12.02
CA TRP A 202 -1.40 10.11 11.28
C TRP A 202 -1.99 9.01 12.16
N GLY A 203 -2.80 8.16 11.57
CA GLY A 203 -3.20 6.90 12.17
C GLY A 203 -2.03 5.92 12.27
N ILE A 204 -2.00 5.14 13.35
CA ILE A 204 -0.99 4.09 13.55
C ILE A 204 -1.58 2.87 14.25
N GLN A 205 -1.27 1.70 13.70
CA GLN A 205 -1.47 0.42 14.38
C GLN A 205 -0.20 -0.42 14.21
N ILE A 206 0.15 -1.17 15.25
CA ILE A 206 1.17 -2.20 15.16
C ILE A 206 0.48 -3.53 15.34
N GLN A 207 0.73 -4.47 14.44
CA GLN A 207 0.31 -5.86 14.59
C GLN A 207 1.54 -6.76 14.63
N ARG A 208 1.63 -7.66 15.61
CA ARG A 208 2.63 -8.73 15.64
C ARG A 208 1.94 -10.04 15.33
N ASN A 209 2.50 -10.79 14.38
CA ASN A 209 2.10 -12.16 14.08
C ASN A 209 3.13 -13.11 14.71
N VAL A 210 2.65 -14.00 15.57
CA VAL A 210 3.49 -14.95 16.32
C VAL A 210 3.21 -16.35 15.80
N GLN A 211 4.19 -16.99 15.18
CA GLN A 211 3.98 -18.25 14.46
C GLN A 211 3.91 -19.46 15.37
N HIS A 212 4.56 -19.44 16.53
CA HIS A 212 4.61 -20.62 17.40
C HIS A 212 3.21 -21.01 17.93
N ASN A 213 2.35 -20.01 18.17
CA ASN A 213 0.98 -20.17 18.67
C ASN A 213 -0.09 -19.75 17.65
N GLY A 214 0.30 -19.07 16.57
CA GLY A 214 -0.62 -18.52 15.56
C GLY A 214 -1.38 -17.28 16.03
N TYR A 215 -0.87 -16.57 17.04
CA TYR A 215 -1.54 -15.43 17.65
C TYR A 215 -1.23 -14.16 16.87
N GLN A 216 -2.19 -13.24 16.91
CA GLN A 216 -2.01 -11.88 16.44
C GLN A 216 -2.20 -10.94 17.60
N GLU A 217 -1.27 -10.00 17.77
CA GLU A 217 -1.28 -9.03 18.85
C GLU A 217 -1.30 -7.63 18.25
N THR A 218 -2.05 -6.70 18.83
CA THR A 218 -2.14 -5.31 18.37
C THR A 218 -1.77 -4.32 19.46
N TRP A 219 -1.18 -3.18 19.07
CA TRP A 219 -0.84 -2.14 20.04
C TRP A 219 -2.09 -1.43 20.56
N THR A 220 -2.91 -0.87 19.66
CA THR A 220 -4.24 -0.43 20.08
C THR A 220 -5.16 -1.64 20.16
N GLU A 221 -5.95 -1.74 21.22
CA GLU A 221 -6.88 -2.84 21.40
C GLU A 221 -7.88 -2.85 20.23
N ALA A 222 -7.78 -3.86 19.38
CA ALA A 222 -8.65 -4.05 18.23
C ALA A 222 -9.68 -5.13 18.55
N HIS A 223 -10.93 -4.87 18.18
CA HIS A 223 -12.03 -5.81 18.30
C HIS A 223 -12.29 -6.50 16.97
N LYS A 224 -12.39 -7.82 16.98
CA LYS A 224 -12.74 -8.63 15.79
C LYS A 224 -14.16 -8.40 15.32
N ALA A 225 -15.04 -8.02 16.24
CA ALA A 225 -16.44 -7.69 15.95
C ALA A 225 -16.63 -6.24 15.49
N SER A 226 -15.56 -5.49 15.20
CA SER A 226 -15.70 -4.17 14.57
C SER A 226 -15.83 -4.34 13.06
N ALA A 227 -16.61 -3.44 12.44
CA ALA A 227 -16.74 -3.35 10.99
C ALA A 227 -15.44 -2.95 10.29
N SER A 228 -14.46 -2.43 11.04
CA SER A 228 -13.23 -1.92 10.46
C SER A 228 -12.03 -2.08 11.39
N PHE A 229 -10.90 -2.50 10.83
CA PHE A 229 -9.64 -2.68 11.57
C PHE A 229 -8.87 -1.36 11.70
N ILE A 230 -8.60 -0.67 10.59
CA ILE A 230 -7.90 0.63 10.52
C ILE A 230 -8.66 1.68 11.35
N SER A 231 -9.99 1.62 11.37
CA SER A 231 -10.88 2.34 12.29
C SER A 231 -10.37 2.45 13.73
N GLN A 232 -9.75 1.39 14.24
CA GLN A 232 -9.39 1.21 15.65
C GLN A 232 -7.93 1.63 15.94
N GLU A 233 -7.24 2.22 14.97
CA GLU A 233 -5.87 2.70 15.11
C GLU A 233 -5.74 3.86 16.12
N GLY A 234 -4.55 3.94 16.70
CA GLY A 234 -4.12 5.10 17.48
C GLY A 234 -3.69 6.24 16.57
N GLN A 235 -3.13 7.30 17.14
CA GLN A 235 -2.72 8.47 16.39
C GLN A 235 -1.32 8.92 16.78
N LEU A 236 -0.48 9.18 15.78
CA LEU A 236 0.72 10.00 15.89
C LEU A 236 0.30 11.46 15.73
N VAL A 237 0.45 12.27 16.77
CA VAL A 237 -0.05 13.65 16.82
C VAL A 237 1.08 14.67 16.91
N GLY A 238 0.91 15.80 16.23
CA GLY A 238 1.85 16.91 16.29
C GLY A 238 3.11 16.69 15.45
N LEU A 239 3.00 15.94 14.36
CA LEU A 239 4.09 15.78 13.39
C LEU A 239 4.22 17.08 12.58
N THR A 240 5.42 17.66 12.55
CA THR A 240 5.70 18.97 11.91
C THR A 240 7.03 18.94 11.17
N ASP A 241 7.26 19.92 10.29
CA ASP A 241 8.55 20.10 9.59
C ASP A 241 9.06 18.87 8.80
N MET A 242 8.14 18.04 8.33
CA MET A 242 8.43 16.86 7.52
C MET A 242 8.68 17.25 6.05
N HIS A 243 9.81 16.83 5.51
CA HIS A 243 10.25 17.10 4.16
C HIS A 243 10.07 15.85 3.30
N HIS A 244 9.11 15.91 2.39
CA HIS A 244 8.88 14.84 1.40
C HIS A 244 10.05 14.75 0.40
N GLY A 245 10.72 15.87 0.13
CA GLY A 245 11.67 15.99 -0.96
C GLY A 245 11.01 15.98 -2.35
N GLN A 246 11.81 16.19 -3.39
CA GLN A 246 11.39 16.02 -4.78
C GLN A 246 11.78 14.63 -5.24
N VAL A 247 10.81 13.84 -5.71
CA VAL A 247 11.06 12.49 -6.20
C VAL A 247 10.70 12.45 -7.68
N VAL A 248 11.73 12.47 -8.51
CA VAL A 248 11.61 12.24 -9.96
C VAL A 248 12.46 11.04 -10.30
N GLN A 249 11.83 9.99 -10.81
CA GLN A 249 12.50 8.79 -11.29
C GLN A 249 12.28 8.67 -12.80
N LEU A 250 13.38 8.48 -13.53
CA LEU A 250 13.39 8.30 -14.98
C LEU A 250 14.04 6.96 -15.28
N ASN A 251 13.30 6.08 -15.97
CA ASN A 251 13.74 4.74 -16.34
C ASN A 251 13.70 4.64 -17.88
N PRO A 252 14.76 5.05 -18.60
CA PRO A 252 14.83 4.91 -20.05
C PRO A 252 15.08 3.45 -20.45
N GLU A 253 14.47 3.02 -21.57
CA GLU A 253 14.52 1.63 -22.03
C GLU A 253 14.89 1.57 -23.53
N LEU A 254 15.82 0.67 -23.88
CA LEU A 254 16.17 0.35 -25.25
C LEU A 254 16.03 -1.16 -25.45
N THR A 255 15.08 -1.56 -26.27
CA THR A 255 14.85 -2.98 -26.62
C THR A 255 15.12 -3.20 -28.10
N ASN A 256 15.59 -4.39 -28.46
CA ASN A 256 15.75 -4.78 -29.86
C ASN A 256 15.28 -6.22 -30.06
N THR A 257 14.26 -6.40 -30.90
CA THR A 257 13.80 -7.73 -31.30
C THR A 257 14.41 -8.11 -32.64
N VAL A 258 14.99 -9.31 -32.74
CA VAL A 258 15.49 -9.87 -34.00
C VAL A 258 14.66 -11.09 -34.35
N THR A 259 13.84 -10.98 -35.39
CA THR A 259 13.01 -12.09 -35.88
C THR A 259 13.71 -12.75 -37.06
N GLY A 260 14.03 -14.04 -36.92
CA GLY A 260 14.49 -14.88 -38.01
C GLY A 260 13.29 -15.52 -38.73
N SER A 261 13.28 -15.51 -40.05
CA SER A 261 12.41 -16.38 -40.84
C SER A 261 13.26 -17.14 -41.86
N PRO A 262 12.88 -18.37 -42.24
CA PRO A 262 13.56 -19.08 -43.32
C PRO A 262 13.49 -18.23 -44.60
N CYS A 263 14.63 -18.02 -45.25
CA CYS A 263 14.64 -17.44 -46.59
C CYS A 263 14.65 -18.57 -47.62
N CYS A 264 13.88 -18.38 -48.70
CA CYS A 264 13.95 -19.13 -49.94
C CYS A 264 13.92 -20.68 -49.83
N ASN A 265 12.72 -21.26 -50.04
CA ASN A 265 12.44 -22.67 -50.36
C ASN A 265 12.42 -23.70 -49.20
N THR A 266 11.74 -24.83 -49.44
CA THR A 266 11.36 -25.90 -48.50
C THR A 266 12.52 -26.68 -47.84
N ALA A 267 13.78 -26.28 -48.08
CA ALA A 267 14.98 -26.96 -47.59
C ALA A 267 15.56 -26.40 -46.28
N LEU A 268 15.07 -25.25 -45.77
CA LEU A 268 15.57 -24.58 -44.54
C LEU A 268 17.08 -24.18 -44.59
N ASP A 269 17.63 -23.91 -45.78
CA ASP A 269 19.08 -23.66 -45.98
C ASP A 269 19.55 -22.21 -45.71
N GLY A 270 18.65 -21.28 -45.35
CA GLY A 270 19.01 -19.89 -45.04
C GLY A 270 18.00 -19.19 -44.14
N TRP A 271 18.48 -18.23 -43.35
CA TRP A 271 17.67 -17.40 -42.46
C TRP A 271 17.80 -15.92 -42.83
N GLN A 272 16.66 -15.23 -42.98
CA GLN A 272 16.61 -13.77 -43.04
C GLN A 272 16.24 -13.24 -41.66
N TYR A 273 17.00 -12.26 -41.18
CA TYR A 273 16.80 -11.63 -39.88
C TYR A 273 16.29 -10.21 -40.05
N ALA A 274 15.20 -9.88 -39.36
CA ALA A 274 14.65 -8.53 -39.27
C ALA A 274 14.84 -8.00 -37.85
N SER A 275 15.53 -6.86 -37.72
CA SER A 275 15.74 -6.17 -36.44
C SER A 275 14.68 -5.08 -36.25
N LYS A 276 14.16 -4.94 -35.03
CA LYS A 276 13.19 -3.91 -34.66
C LYS A 276 13.61 -3.25 -33.35
N PRO A 277 14.52 -2.26 -33.39
CA PRO A 277 14.88 -1.50 -32.20
C PRO A 277 13.72 -0.61 -31.76
N GLN A 278 13.51 -0.51 -30.45
CA GLN A 278 12.50 0.33 -29.83
C GLN A 278 13.11 1.10 -28.66
N LEU A 279 12.86 2.40 -28.64
CA LEU A 279 13.15 3.27 -27.50
C LEU A 279 11.84 3.50 -26.74
N GLY A 280 11.89 3.30 -25.44
CA GLY A 280 10.79 3.53 -24.52
C GLY A 280 11.31 4.08 -23.20
N GLY A 281 10.42 4.13 -22.22
CA GLY A 281 10.80 4.45 -20.85
C GLY A 281 9.63 4.93 -20.02
N ASN A 282 9.92 5.06 -18.73
CA ASN A 282 8.95 5.44 -17.71
C ASN A 282 9.44 6.67 -16.94
N VAL A 283 8.49 7.48 -16.50
CA VAL A 283 8.71 8.59 -15.57
C VAL A 283 7.76 8.45 -14.40
N ARG A 284 8.29 8.65 -13.20
CA ARG A 284 7.51 8.83 -11.98
C ARG A 284 7.89 10.15 -11.36
N TRP A 285 6.91 11.02 -11.13
CA TRP A 285 7.10 12.32 -10.52
C TRP A 285 6.14 12.49 -9.35
N ALA A 286 6.68 12.47 -8.13
CA ALA A 286 5.94 12.87 -6.95
C ALA A 286 5.92 14.41 -6.85
N MET A 287 4.75 14.98 -7.10
CA MET A 287 4.49 16.41 -7.04
C MET A 287 4.11 16.79 -5.61
N GLY A 288 5.13 17.08 -4.80
CA GLY A 288 4.94 17.26 -3.36
C GLY A 288 4.57 15.95 -2.66
N SER A 289 3.90 16.03 -1.52
CA SER A 289 3.52 14.86 -0.71
C SER A 289 2.16 14.26 -1.07
N ASN A 290 1.37 14.89 -1.94
CA ASN A 290 -0.03 14.52 -2.16
C ASN A 290 -0.35 13.97 -3.55
N PHE A 291 0.51 14.18 -4.55
CA PHE A 291 0.27 13.70 -5.92
C PHE A 291 1.47 12.96 -6.51
N VAL A 292 1.17 11.93 -7.29
CA VAL A 292 2.16 11.20 -8.11
C VAL A 292 1.65 11.12 -9.55
N LEU A 293 2.48 11.59 -10.47
CA LEU A 293 2.30 11.46 -11.91
C LEU A 293 3.23 10.35 -12.43
N ASN A 294 2.63 9.29 -12.96
CA ASN A 294 3.30 8.21 -13.65
C ASN A 294 3.06 8.35 -15.16
N GLY A 295 4.11 8.19 -15.95
CA GLY A 295 4.04 8.25 -17.41
C GLY A 295 4.89 7.15 -18.02
N THR A 296 4.42 6.58 -19.12
CA THR A 296 5.14 5.55 -19.87
C THR A 296 4.98 5.75 -21.36
N VAL A 297 6.05 5.48 -22.11
CA VAL A 297 6.04 5.42 -23.57
C VAL A 297 6.71 4.13 -24.00
N LYS A 298 5.98 3.30 -24.75
CA LYS A 298 6.41 1.97 -25.21
C LYS A 298 7.12 1.17 -24.10
N PRO A 299 6.45 0.91 -22.97
CA PRO A 299 7.02 0.14 -21.88
C PRO A 299 7.44 -1.26 -22.33
N ASP A 300 8.58 -1.72 -21.84
CA ASP A 300 8.99 -3.11 -21.94
C ASP A 300 8.35 -3.96 -20.83
N PHE A 301 7.44 -4.86 -21.20
CA PHE A 301 6.84 -5.83 -20.28
C PHE A 301 7.52 -7.21 -20.31
N SER A 302 8.64 -7.36 -21.03
CA SER A 302 9.36 -8.64 -21.10
C SER A 302 9.97 -9.07 -19.76
N GLN A 303 10.17 -8.12 -18.84
CA GLN A 303 10.72 -8.34 -17.50
C GLN A 303 9.63 -8.63 -16.46
N VAL A 304 8.36 -8.61 -16.85
CA VAL A 304 7.23 -8.89 -15.95
C VAL A 304 7.02 -10.40 -15.89
N GLU A 305 6.74 -10.89 -14.69
CA GLU A 305 6.43 -12.30 -14.45
C GLU A 305 5.31 -12.79 -15.37
N ALA A 306 5.47 -14.00 -15.92
CA ALA A 306 4.46 -14.63 -16.76
C ALA A 306 3.24 -15.06 -15.94
N ASP A 307 2.07 -15.06 -16.57
CA ASP A 307 0.84 -15.49 -15.92
C ASP A 307 0.87 -16.96 -15.54
N ALA A 308 0.50 -17.26 -14.29
CA ALA A 308 0.17 -18.61 -13.90
C ALA A 308 -1.00 -19.12 -14.74
N THR A 309 -0.90 -20.34 -15.27
CA THR A 309 -1.94 -20.92 -16.13
C THR A 309 -3.23 -21.12 -15.32
N GLN A 310 -4.30 -20.42 -15.70
CA GLN A 310 -5.63 -20.67 -15.15
C GLN A 310 -6.39 -21.64 -16.05
N ILE A 311 -6.88 -22.74 -15.47
CA ILE A 311 -7.70 -23.72 -16.19
C ILE A 311 -9.14 -23.23 -16.17
N ALA A 312 -9.64 -22.75 -17.30
CA ALA A 312 -11.06 -22.46 -17.47
C ALA A 312 -11.84 -23.78 -17.53
N ALA A 313 -12.53 -24.13 -16.45
CA ALA A 313 -13.49 -25.25 -16.45
C ALA A 313 -14.84 -24.86 -17.08
N ASP A 314 -15.14 -23.56 -17.18
CA ASP A 314 -16.39 -23.01 -17.72
C ASP A 314 -16.10 -21.69 -18.45
N GLU A 315 -16.28 -21.64 -19.77
CA GLU A 315 -15.96 -20.49 -20.63
C GLU A 315 -16.94 -19.31 -20.49
N ARG A 316 -17.99 -19.44 -19.67
CA ARG A 316 -19.03 -18.40 -19.52
C ARG A 316 -18.55 -17.16 -18.74
N PHE A 317 -17.38 -17.21 -18.13
CA PHE A 317 -16.78 -16.10 -17.39
C PHE A 317 -15.38 -15.82 -17.90
N ALA A 318 -15.03 -14.54 -18.02
CA ALA A 318 -13.68 -14.14 -18.39
C ALA A 318 -12.69 -14.52 -17.26
N LEU A 319 -11.52 -15.02 -17.64
CA LEU A 319 -10.42 -15.23 -16.70
C LEU A 319 -9.80 -13.88 -16.33
N PHE A 320 -9.68 -13.64 -15.03
CA PHE A 320 -8.99 -12.47 -14.49
C PHE A 320 -7.60 -12.89 -14.01
N TYR A 321 -6.59 -12.13 -14.41
CA TYR A 321 -5.19 -12.39 -14.07
C TYR A 321 -4.59 -11.22 -13.27
N PRO A 322 -3.79 -11.49 -12.22
CA PRO A 322 -3.12 -10.46 -11.42
C PRO A 322 -2.28 -9.50 -12.24
N GLU A 323 -2.45 -8.19 -12.15
CA GLU A 323 -1.62 -7.19 -12.82
C GLU A 323 -0.27 -7.11 -12.14
N LYS A 324 0.77 -7.26 -12.95
CA LYS A 324 2.17 -7.29 -12.50
C LYS A 324 3.01 -6.20 -13.16
N ARG A 325 2.44 -5.45 -14.11
CA ARG A 325 3.14 -4.39 -14.82
C ARG A 325 3.28 -3.18 -13.89
N PRO A 326 4.50 -2.71 -13.56
CA PRO A 326 4.72 -1.69 -12.52
C PRO A 326 3.89 -0.41 -12.71
N PHE A 327 3.75 0.06 -13.95
CA PHE A 327 2.94 1.24 -14.27
C PHE A 327 1.48 1.12 -13.81
N PHE A 328 0.88 -0.07 -13.88
CA PHE A 328 -0.53 -0.27 -13.53
C PHE A 328 -0.73 -0.55 -12.05
N VAL A 329 0.24 -1.20 -11.39
CA VAL A 329 0.18 -1.59 -9.98
C VAL A 329 0.24 -0.39 -9.01
N GLU A 330 1.19 0.54 -9.18
CA GLU A 330 1.36 1.63 -8.20
C GLU A 330 0.11 2.53 -8.14
N GLY A 331 -0.58 2.57 -7.00
CA GLY A 331 -1.80 3.38 -6.85
C GLY A 331 -3.03 2.81 -7.56
N ALA A 332 -3.03 1.51 -7.90
CA ALA A 332 -4.19 0.81 -8.44
C ALA A 332 -5.38 0.82 -7.46
N ASP A 333 -5.08 0.77 -6.16
CA ASP A 333 -6.05 0.82 -5.06
C ASP A 333 -6.97 2.06 -5.14
N GLN A 334 -6.48 3.16 -5.71
CA GLN A 334 -7.26 4.40 -5.85
C GLN A 334 -8.37 4.32 -6.91
N PHE A 335 -8.36 3.29 -7.75
CA PHE A 335 -9.41 3.02 -8.73
C PHE A 335 -10.44 2.00 -8.21
N ASN A 336 -10.28 1.49 -6.97
CA ASN A 336 -11.19 0.53 -6.41
C ASN A 336 -12.58 1.12 -6.17
N VAL A 337 -13.56 0.26 -6.43
CA VAL A 337 -14.99 0.43 -6.25
C VAL A 337 -15.54 -0.91 -5.73
N PRO A 338 -16.73 -0.95 -5.09
CA PRO A 338 -17.22 -2.17 -4.45
C PRO A 338 -17.25 -3.41 -5.35
N ASN A 339 -17.86 -3.29 -6.53
CA ASN A 339 -17.76 -4.29 -7.59
C ASN A 339 -16.69 -3.86 -8.59
N THR A 340 -15.90 -4.81 -9.09
CA THR A 340 -14.78 -4.52 -10.01
C THR A 340 -15.27 -4.00 -11.36
N LEU A 341 -14.98 -2.74 -11.67
CA LEU A 341 -15.33 -2.10 -12.95
C LEU A 341 -14.13 -1.77 -13.83
N VAL A 342 -12.92 -1.87 -13.27
CA VAL A 342 -11.67 -1.54 -13.96
C VAL A 342 -10.80 -2.77 -14.03
N TYR A 343 -10.43 -3.16 -15.25
CA TYR A 343 -9.49 -4.25 -15.50
C TYR A 343 -8.41 -3.79 -16.47
N THR A 344 -7.25 -3.39 -15.92
CA THR A 344 -6.14 -2.76 -16.66
C THR A 344 -5.48 -3.69 -17.68
N ARG A 345 -5.63 -5.01 -17.55
CA ARG A 345 -5.16 -5.98 -18.55
C ARG A 345 -5.92 -5.93 -19.88
N THR A 346 -7.07 -5.25 -19.93
CA THR A 346 -7.69 -4.90 -21.21
C THR A 346 -6.86 -3.89 -22.01
N ILE A 347 -5.99 -3.12 -21.34
CA ILE A 347 -4.95 -2.29 -21.97
C ILE A 347 -3.79 -3.21 -22.35
N VAL A 348 -3.87 -3.82 -23.54
CA VAL A 348 -3.04 -4.95 -23.93
C VAL A 348 -1.60 -4.53 -24.17
N GLN A 349 -1.40 -3.45 -24.93
CA GLN A 349 -0.09 -3.00 -25.36
C GLN A 349 -0.08 -1.47 -25.46
N PRO A 350 0.01 -0.76 -24.33
CA PRO A 350 0.07 0.70 -24.33
C PRO A 350 1.28 1.19 -25.13
N THR A 351 1.02 2.06 -26.11
CA THR A 351 2.07 2.80 -26.82
C THR A 351 2.51 4.02 -25.99
N ALA A 352 1.56 4.62 -25.27
CA ALA A 352 1.82 5.62 -24.26
C ALA A 352 0.69 5.57 -23.22
N ALA A 353 1.00 5.84 -21.95
CA ALA A 353 0.00 6.01 -20.91
C ALA A 353 0.47 7.01 -19.85
N VAL A 354 -0.50 7.65 -19.21
CA VAL A 354 -0.30 8.58 -18.10
C VAL A 354 -1.27 8.23 -16.99
N LYS A 355 -0.82 8.33 -15.75
CA LYS A 355 -1.61 8.08 -14.55
C LYS A 355 -1.29 9.13 -13.51
N LEU A 356 -2.31 9.84 -13.04
CA LEU A 356 -2.21 10.81 -11.95
C LEU A 356 -3.02 10.27 -10.78
N THR A 357 -2.39 10.15 -9.62
CA THR A 357 -3.03 9.69 -8.38
C THR A 357 -2.66 10.62 -7.24
N GLY A 358 -3.59 10.89 -6.33
CA GLY A 358 -3.33 11.77 -5.20
C GLY A 358 -4.56 12.22 -4.46
N GLN A 359 -4.39 13.16 -3.53
CA GLN A 359 -5.47 13.63 -2.69
C GLN A 359 -5.51 15.16 -2.57
N VAL A 360 -6.72 15.72 -2.64
CA VAL A 360 -7.02 17.13 -2.37
C VAL A 360 -8.03 17.23 -1.22
N GLY A 361 -7.57 17.78 -0.09
CA GLY A 361 -8.39 17.82 1.12
C GLY A 361 -8.76 16.39 1.56
N ARG A 362 -10.04 16.03 1.45
CA ARG A 362 -10.56 14.69 1.78
C ARG A 362 -11.00 13.89 0.54
N THR A 363 -10.56 14.30 -0.65
CA THR A 363 -10.98 13.68 -1.92
C THR A 363 -9.77 13.09 -2.62
N ASP A 364 -9.76 11.77 -2.76
CA ASP A 364 -8.84 11.05 -3.63
C ASP A 364 -9.22 11.29 -5.10
N VAL A 365 -8.20 11.54 -5.90
CA VAL A 365 -8.30 11.81 -7.33
C VAL A 365 -7.37 10.84 -8.05
N ALA A 366 -7.95 9.99 -8.88
CA ALA A 366 -7.21 9.05 -9.71
C ALA A 366 -7.67 9.18 -11.17
N VAL A 367 -6.70 9.38 -12.06
CA VAL A 367 -6.91 9.53 -13.51
C VAL A 367 -5.90 8.66 -14.22
N LEU A 368 -6.34 7.86 -15.18
CA LEU A 368 -5.50 7.07 -16.07
C LEU A 368 -5.96 7.31 -17.50
N SER A 369 -5.03 7.60 -18.41
CA SER A 369 -5.27 7.64 -19.85
C SER A 369 -4.22 6.81 -20.56
N ALA A 370 -4.63 5.90 -21.42
CA ALA A 370 -3.74 4.99 -22.14
C ALA A 370 -4.13 4.85 -23.60
N LEU A 371 -3.15 4.98 -24.48
CA LEU A 371 -3.29 4.73 -25.92
C LEU A 371 -2.71 3.37 -26.26
N ASP A 372 -3.56 2.42 -26.61
CA ASP A 372 -3.17 1.05 -26.95
C ASP A 372 -2.65 0.94 -28.40
N ALA A 373 -1.83 -0.08 -28.66
CA ALA A 373 -1.29 -0.34 -30.00
C ALA A 373 -2.41 -0.67 -31.01
N ARG A 374 -2.18 -0.28 -32.28
CA ARG A 374 -3.13 -0.52 -33.39
C ARG A 374 -3.47 -2.00 -33.61
N SER A 375 -2.54 -2.89 -33.27
CA SER A 375 -2.71 -4.35 -33.35
C SER A 375 -3.79 -4.90 -32.41
N THR A 376 -4.24 -4.10 -31.43
CA THR A 376 -5.24 -4.52 -30.44
C THR A 376 -6.68 -4.33 -30.94
N THR A 377 -6.88 -3.71 -32.11
CA THR A 377 -8.21 -3.59 -32.74
C THR A 377 -8.23 -4.19 -34.15
N PRO A 378 -9.34 -4.80 -34.58
CA PRO A 378 -9.47 -5.38 -35.93
C PRO A 378 -9.29 -4.36 -37.07
N ASN A 379 -9.58 -3.09 -36.80
CA ASN A 379 -9.59 -2.02 -37.79
C ASN A 379 -8.27 -1.21 -37.82
N GLY A 380 -7.25 -1.63 -37.06
CA GLY A 380 -5.93 -0.98 -37.07
C GLY A 380 -5.90 0.42 -36.45
N GLN A 381 -6.90 0.79 -35.65
CA GLN A 381 -6.92 2.04 -34.89
C GLN A 381 -6.40 1.79 -33.47
N SER A 382 -5.67 2.76 -32.92
CA SER A 382 -5.26 2.73 -31.51
C SER A 382 -6.46 3.10 -30.64
N PRO A 383 -6.94 2.20 -29.76
CA PRO A 383 -7.99 2.54 -28.84
C PRO A 383 -7.44 3.41 -27.70
N LEU A 384 -8.21 4.41 -27.31
CA LEU A 384 -7.97 5.22 -26.12
C LEU A 384 -8.76 4.62 -24.95
N VAL A 385 -8.13 4.54 -23.79
CA VAL A 385 -8.74 4.10 -22.54
C VAL A 385 -8.57 5.21 -21.52
N ASP A 386 -9.68 5.76 -21.03
CA ASP A 386 -9.68 6.80 -20.01
C ASP A 386 -10.43 6.30 -18.76
N ILE A 387 -9.82 6.47 -17.59
CA ILE A 387 -10.39 6.09 -16.31
C ILE A 387 -10.25 7.25 -15.34
N VAL A 388 -11.34 7.64 -14.70
CA VAL A 388 -11.39 8.70 -13.70
C VAL A 388 -12.14 8.18 -12.49
N ARG A 389 -11.53 8.31 -11.32
CA ARG A 389 -12.15 8.01 -10.03
C ARG A 389 -11.98 9.20 -9.11
N LEU A 390 -13.10 9.65 -8.54
CA LEU A 390 -13.13 10.59 -7.44
C LEU A 390 -13.76 9.87 -6.25
N ASN A 391 -13.06 9.85 -5.12
CA ASN A 391 -13.57 9.25 -3.89
C ASN A 391 -13.37 10.21 -2.73
N ARG A 392 -14.43 10.55 -2.02
CA ARG A 392 -14.40 11.54 -0.95
C ARG A 392 -14.74 10.91 0.38
N ALA A 393 -13.82 11.04 1.34
CA ALA A 393 -14.08 10.68 2.72
C ALA A 393 -14.99 11.73 3.40
N PHE A 394 -15.96 11.25 4.17
CA PHE A 394 -16.81 12.04 5.05
C PHE A 394 -17.07 11.28 6.36
N GLY A 395 -17.53 12.00 7.40
CA GLY A 395 -17.58 11.41 8.74
C GLY A 395 -16.19 10.96 9.20
N ARG A 396 -16.10 9.85 9.95
CA ARG A 396 -14.82 9.28 10.39
C ARG A 396 -14.32 8.12 9.53
N GLN A 397 -15.22 7.40 8.85
CA GLN A 397 -14.94 6.11 8.18
C GLN A 397 -15.82 5.88 6.93
N SER A 398 -16.45 6.94 6.41
CA SER A 398 -17.41 6.82 5.31
C SER A 398 -16.88 7.46 4.04
N THR A 399 -17.26 6.92 2.90
CA THR A 399 -16.79 7.35 1.59
C THR A 399 -17.94 7.44 0.61
N VAL A 400 -17.83 8.37 -0.33
CA VAL A 400 -18.72 8.50 -1.48
C VAL A 400 -17.86 8.77 -2.70
N GLY A 401 -18.13 8.05 -3.78
CA GLY A 401 -17.34 8.22 -4.98
C GLY A 401 -18.15 8.12 -6.26
N VAL A 402 -17.45 8.48 -7.33
CA VAL A 402 -17.89 8.28 -8.71
C VAL A 402 -16.73 7.76 -9.54
N LEU A 403 -17.00 6.76 -10.38
CA LEU A 403 -16.04 6.25 -11.36
C LEU A 403 -16.60 6.43 -12.77
N TYR A 404 -15.73 6.86 -13.68
CA TYR A 404 -15.96 6.83 -15.13
C TYR A 404 -14.83 6.05 -15.77
N SER A 405 -15.17 5.13 -16.66
CA SER A 405 -14.20 4.41 -17.48
C SER A 405 -14.71 4.32 -18.91
N ASP A 406 -13.83 4.53 -19.88
CA ASP A 406 -14.13 4.22 -21.27
C ASP A 406 -12.99 3.53 -22.00
N ARG A 407 -13.36 2.86 -23.09
CA ARG A 407 -12.45 2.34 -24.11
C ARG A 407 -13.07 2.63 -25.47
N VAL A 408 -12.44 3.49 -26.26
CA VAL A 408 -12.97 3.93 -27.57
C VAL A 408 -11.92 3.73 -28.65
N GLY A 409 -12.30 3.02 -29.73
CA GLY A 409 -11.45 2.86 -30.90
C GLY A 409 -11.91 1.75 -31.83
N GLY A 410 -11.53 1.84 -33.11
CA GLY A 410 -11.81 0.80 -34.10
C GLY A 410 -13.31 0.56 -34.33
N GLY A 411 -14.15 1.59 -34.19
CA GLY A 411 -15.61 1.47 -34.34
C GLY A 411 -16.31 0.77 -33.16
N ARG A 412 -15.62 0.59 -32.04
CA ARG A 412 -16.16 0.08 -30.78
C ARG A 412 -16.00 1.12 -29.67
N ALA A 413 -16.95 1.13 -28.76
CA ALA A 413 -16.88 1.91 -27.53
C ALA A 413 -17.45 1.09 -26.37
N ASN A 414 -16.81 1.13 -25.22
CA ASN A 414 -17.40 0.71 -23.95
C ASN A 414 -17.24 1.86 -22.97
N ARG A 415 -18.32 2.20 -22.26
CA ARG A 415 -18.35 3.26 -21.26
C ARG A 415 -19.03 2.72 -20.02
N VAL A 416 -18.46 3.01 -18.86
CA VAL A 416 -18.99 2.62 -17.55
C VAL A 416 -19.01 3.84 -16.66
N VAL A 417 -20.15 4.08 -16.02
CA VAL A 417 -20.33 5.11 -14.99
C VAL A 417 -20.79 4.42 -13.73
N ASP A 418 -20.23 4.83 -12.60
CA ASP A 418 -20.50 4.30 -11.28
C ASP A 418 -20.66 5.42 -10.27
N GLY A 419 -21.57 5.21 -9.32
CA GLY A 419 -21.67 5.98 -8.09
C GLY A 419 -21.84 5.04 -6.91
N ASP A 420 -21.02 5.22 -5.90
CA ASP A 420 -20.93 4.34 -4.74
C ASP A 420 -20.83 5.11 -3.43
N VAL A 421 -21.34 4.51 -2.37
CA VAL A 421 -21.29 5.02 -1.00
C VAL A 421 -20.99 3.87 -0.05
N HIS A 422 -20.03 4.07 0.83
CA HIS A 422 -19.82 3.25 2.02
C HIS A 422 -20.07 4.12 3.26
N TYR A 423 -21.06 3.76 4.06
CA TYR A 423 -21.50 4.52 5.21
C TYR A 423 -21.43 3.66 6.47
N VAL A 424 -20.57 4.05 7.41
CA VAL A 424 -20.42 3.37 8.70
C VAL A 424 -21.37 4.04 9.70
N LEU A 425 -22.39 3.29 10.14
CA LEU A 425 -23.41 3.80 11.05
C LEU A 425 -22.90 3.83 12.50
N ASP A 426 -22.23 2.76 12.88
CA ASP A 426 -21.62 2.57 14.20
C ASP A 426 -20.40 1.63 14.06
N PRO A 427 -19.58 1.43 15.10
CA PRO A 427 -18.35 0.63 14.99
C PRO A 427 -18.53 -0.83 14.54
N ARG A 428 -19.76 -1.34 14.47
CA ARG A 428 -20.09 -2.72 14.07
C ARG A 428 -20.97 -2.78 12.83
N THR A 429 -21.69 -1.71 12.50
CA THR A 429 -22.68 -1.71 11.41
C THR A 429 -22.29 -0.76 10.28
N TYR A 430 -22.32 -1.24 9.04
CA TYR A 430 -22.13 -0.43 7.85
C TYR A 430 -23.20 -0.70 6.80
N ALA A 431 -23.45 0.31 5.96
CA ALA A 431 -24.27 0.21 4.77
C ALA A 431 -23.42 0.58 3.55
N GLN A 432 -23.57 -0.17 2.47
CA GLN A 432 -22.90 0.08 1.21
C GLN A 432 -23.93 0.08 0.08
N PHE A 433 -23.77 1.03 -0.83
CA PHE A 433 -24.60 1.12 -2.03
C PHE A 433 -23.72 1.40 -3.23
N GLN A 434 -23.99 0.70 -4.34
CA GLN A 434 -23.34 0.95 -5.62
C GLN A 434 -24.38 0.91 -6.74
N ALA A 435 -24.32 1.87 -7.65
CA ALA A 435 -25.12 1.89 -8.86
C ALA A 435 -24.22 2.15 -10.07
N VAL A 436 -24.34 1.30 -11.08
CA VAL A 436 -23.48 1.26 -12.25
C VAL A 436 -24.34 1.21 -13.51
N MET A 437 -23.90 1.92 -14.54
CA MET A 437 -24.46 1.86 -15.87
C MET A 437 -23.34 1.67 -16.88
N SER A 438 -23.44 0.63 -17.69
CA SER A 438 -22.54 0.42 -18.83
C SER A 438 -23.25 0.66 -20.15
N SER A 439 -22.50 1.14 -21.15
CA SER A 439 -22.94 1.32 -22.53
C SER A 439 -21.86 0.81 -23.46
N THR A 440 -22.18 -0.24 -24.22
CA THR A 440 -21.26 -0.87 -25.16
C THR A 440 -21.80 -0.71 -26.57
N THR A 441 -21.04 -0.01 -27.42
CA THR A 441 -21.30 0.11 -28.86
C THR A 441 -20.36 -0.80 -29.63
N GLN A 442 -20.93 -1.73 -30.40
CA GLN A 442 -20.19 -2.60 -31.30
C GLN A 442 -20.97 -2.74 -32.61
N ASN A 443 -20.28 -2.55 -33.74
CA ASN A 443 -20.88 -2.68 -35.09
C ASN A 443 -22.16 -1.83 -35.27
N GLY A 444 -22.18 -0.61 -34.72
CA GLY A 444 -23.34 0.30 -34.81
C GLY A 444 -24.52 -0.04 -33.89
N THR A 445 -24.43 -1.12 -33.09
CA THR A 445 -25.43 -1.46 -32.09
C THR A 445 -24.94 -1.06 -30.70
N THR A 446 -25.77 -0.34 -29.93
CA THR A 446 -25.48 0.02 -28.54
C THR A 446 -26.33 -0.81 -27.59
N GLN A 447 -25.69 -1.47 -26.63
CA GLN A 447 -26.31 -2.20 -25.55
C GLN A 447 -25.99 -1.50 -24.23
N ASN A 448 -27.00 -1.33 -23.38
CA ASN A 448 -26.84 -0.78 -22.06
C ASN A 448 -27.13 -1.85 -21.01
N ALA A 449 -26.32 -1.92 -19.96
CA ALA A 449 -26.54 -2.84 -18.85
C ALA A 449 -26.36 -2.08 -17.53
N PRO A 450 -27.45 -1.91 -16.73
CA PRO A 450 -27.36 -1.39 -15.38
C PRO A 450 -26.99 -2.52 -14.40
N MET A 451 -26.26 -2.17 -13.36
CA MET A 451 -25.95 -3.03 -12.20
C MET A 451 -26.15 -2.21 -10.94
N TRP A 452 -26.64 -2.82 -9.87
CA TRP A 452 -26.66 -2.17 -8.56
C TRP A 452 -26.60 -3.17 -7.43
N GLU A 453 -26.06 -2.72 -6.31
CA GLU A 453 -25.89 -3.49 -5.09
C GLU A 453 -26.20 -2.61 -3.88
N ALA A 454 -26.92 -3.20 -2.91
CA ALA A 454 -27.13 -2.63 -1.60
C ALA A 454 -26.79 -3.68 -0.53
N VAL A 455 -25.91 -3.31 0.38
CA VAL A 455 -25.49 -4.15 1.51
C VAL A 455 -25.74 -3.39 2.81
N LEU A 456 -26.33 -4.05 3.79
CA LEU A 456 -26.39 -3.60 5.19
C LEU A 456 -25.88 -4.75 6.05
N ASP A 457 -24.76 -4.56 6.72
CA ASP A 457 -24.11 -5.62 7.49
C ASP A 457 -23.75 -5.13 8.90
N GLY A 458 -23.84 -6.05 9.86
CA GLY A 458 -23.51 -5.90 11.26
C GLY A 458 -22.54 -6.99 11.71
N THR A 459 -21.31 -6.58 12.05
CA THR A 459 -20.24 -7.46 12.53
C THR A 459 -20.47 -7.93 13.98
N GLY A 460 -20.18 -9.20 14.25
CA GLY A 460 -20.36 -9.83 15.57
C GLY A 460 -21.59 -10.75 15.66
N ARG A 461 -22.74 -10.23 16.09
CA ARG A 461 -23.99 -11.02 16.20
C ARG A 461 -24.74 -10.95 14.85
N GLY A 462 -24.30 -11.80 13.93
CA GLY A 462 -24.60 -11.77 12.49
C GLY A 462 -26.01 -11.33 12.10
N PHE A 463 -26.10 -10.13 11.53
CA PHE A 463 -27.20 -9.68 10.72
C PHE A 463 -26.62 -9.05 9.45
N GLY A 464 -26.87 -9.67 8.30
CA GLY A 464 -26.45 -9.15 6.99
C GLY A 464 -27.62 -9.23 6.02
N PHE A 465 -27.88 -8.14 5.30
CA PHE A 465 -28.83 -8.07 4.20
C PHE A 465 -28.10 -7.61 2.94
N HIS A 466 -28.08 -8.48 1.93
CA HIS A 466 -27.45 -8.22 0.63
C HIS A 466 -28.54 -8.30 -0.43
N TYR A 467 -28.62 -7.28 -1.28
CA TYR A 467 -29.47 -7.28 -2.45
C TYR A 467 -28.68 -6.77 -3.65
N ASN A 468 -28.64 -7.56 -4.72
CA ASN A 468 -27.86 -7.27 -5.92
C ASN A 468 -28.64 -7.60 -7.20
N VAL A 469 -28.42 -6.78 -8.23
CA VAL A 469 -28.78 -7.06 -9.63
C VAL A 469 -27.48 -6.96 -10.43
N LEU A 470 -26.96 -8.11 -10.84
CA LEU A 470 -25.70 -8.28 -11.58
C LEU A 470 -25.91 -8.33 -13.09
#